data_AF-A0A3C1ZWR3-F1
#
_entry.id   AF-A0A3C1ZWR3-F1
#
_cell.length_a   1.000
_cell.length_b   1.000
_cell.length_c   1.000
_cell.angle_alpha   90.00
_cell.angle_beta   90.00
_cell.angle_gamma   90.00
#
_symmetry.space_group_name_H-M   'P 1'
#
loop_
_entity.id
_entity.type
_entity.pdbx_description
1 polymer ?
#
loop_
_entity_poly.entity_id
_entity_poly.type
_entity_poly.pdbx_seq_one_letter_code
_entity_poly.pdbx_strand_id
1 'polypeptide(L)'
;MPSLFSRERLDLPITLPHTHPLDVCLVYPPYSSITHPSLGIELVNQYIQQQDLSCEVVYANMLWANRIGLRHNQKLIHAPQARQTAEWTFAGAAFPEHAQSQLEAMEKAPGVRPALQEIAHRVRPLAPRFVQEVVQAILARNPTVVGCSSTFQQSGAALAILRMVKKQRPEVVTLLGGANCEGDMGQAMVDNFSFIDYAFSGDADEAIGPFIKRVHQEGLVYDHLP
;
A
#
# COMPACT_ATOMS: atom_id res chain seq x y z
N MET A 1 20.61 -14.18 26.24
CA MET A 1 19.22 -13.77 26.01
C MET A 1 18.70 -14.48 24.77
N PRO A 2 17.56 -15.18 24.82
CA PRO A 2 16.98 -15.80 23.63
C PRO A 2 16.67 -14.70 22.61
N SER A 3 17.12 -14.89 21.37
CA SER A 3 16.89 -13.94 20.29
C SER A 3 15.38 -13.72 20.13
N LEU A 4 14.94 -12.46 20.13
CA LEU A 4 13.55 -12.07 19.85
C LEU A 4 13.04 -12.50 18.46
N PHE A 5 13.90 -13.12 17.65
CA PHE A 5 13.64 -13.65 16.32
C PHE A 5 13.52 -15.18 16.31
N SER A 6 12.63 -15.77 17.12
CA SER A 6 12.18 -17.12 16.82
C SER A 6 11.38 -17.07 15.52
N ARG A 7 11.65 -18.00 14.58
CA ARG A 7 10.94 -18.12 13.29
C ARG A 7 9.41 -18.10 13.46
N GLU A 8 8.92 -18.54 14.61
CA GLU A 8 7.50 -18.61 14.98
C GLU A 8 6.74 -17.28 14.86
N ARG A 9 7.37 -16.11 15.07
CA ARG A 9 6.67 -14.81 14.95
C ARG A 9 6.49 -14.31 13.51
N LEU A 10 7.22 -14.88 12.54
CA LEU A 10 7.14 -14.49 11.13
C LEU A 10 5.96 -15.15 10.40
N ASP A 11 5.39 -16.20 10.99
CA ASP A 11 4.32 -17.01 10.41
C ASP A 11 2.93 -16.75 11.03
N LEU A 12 2.83 -15.86 12.03
CA LEU A 12 1.54 -15.49 12.60
C LEU A 12 0.72 -14.69 11.57
N PRO A 13 -0.58 -15.02 11.38
CA PRO A 13 -1.44 -14.25 10.50
C PRO A 13 -1.56 -12.81 10.99
N ILE A 14 -1.59 -11.87 10.05
CA ILE A 14 -1.85 -10.46 10.36
C ILE A 14 -3.27 -10.35 10.91
N THR A 15 -3.37 -9.89 12.15
CA THR A 15 -4.66 -9.62 12.80
C THR A 15 -4.78 -8.11 12.97
N LEU A 16 -5.84 -7.52 12.41
CA LEU A 16 -6.16 -6.11 12.62
C LEU A 16 -6.87 -5.94 13.97
N PRO A 17 -6.66 -4.82 14.68
CA PRO A 17 -7.22 -4.62 16.03
C PRO A 17 -8.75 -4.57 16.06
N HIS A 18 -9.39 -4.22 14.96
CA HIS A 18 -10.84 -4.16 14.81
C HIS A 18 -11.30 -5.08 13.67
N THR A 19 -12.36 -5.84 13.92
CA THR A 19 -12.92 -6.83 12.98
C THR A 19 -14.35 -6.51 12.55
N HIS A 20 -14.86 -5.34 12.92
CA HIS A 20 -16.19 -4.91 12.52
C HIS A 20 -16.20 -4.54 11.03
N PRO A 21 -17.37 -4.67 10.36
CA PRO A 21 -17.55 -4.19 9.00
C PRO A 21 -17.14 -2.71 8.86
N LEU A 22 -16.57 -2.37 7.71
CA LEU A 22 -16.24 -1.00 7.33
C LEU A 22 -16.88 -0.65 5.99
N ASP A 23 -17.13 0.63 5.76
CA ASP A 23 -17.47 1.15 4.43
C ASP A 23 -16.18 1.37 3.63
N VAL A 24 -15.17 1.95 4.28
CA VAL A 24 -13.91 2.35 3.65
C VAL A 24 -12.72 1.84 4.46
N CYS A 25 -11.73 1.25 3.78
CA CYS A 25 -10.45 0.91 4.37
C CYS A 25 -9.33 1.67 3.67
N LEU A 26 -8.66 2.56 4.39
CA LEU A 26 -7.44 3.20 3.91
C LEU A 26 -6.23 2.36 4.31
N VAL A 27 -5.19 2.36 3.50
CA VAL A 27 -3.96 1.60 3.74
C VAL A 27 -2.78 2.54 3.62
N TYR A 28 -1.96 2.57 4.66
CA TYR A 28 -0.66 3.24 4.65
C TYR A 28 0.43 2.21 4.30
N PRO A 29 0.93 2.18 3.05
CA PRO A 29 1.71 1.04 2.56
C PRO A 29 3.13 0.98 3.15
N PRO A 30 3.79 -0.19 3.07
CA PRO A 30 5.22 -0.38 3.34
C PRO A 30 6.14 0.75 2.89
N TYR A 31 7.22 0.96 3.65
CA TYR A 31 8.29 1.93 3.40
C TYR A 31 7.96 3.40 3.62
N SER A 32 7.34 3.67 4.76
CA SER A 32 7.32 5.00 5.35
C SER A 32 7.73 4.97 6.82
N SER A 33 7.89 6.15 7.42
CA SER A 33 8.20 6.36 8.83
C SER A 33 7.33 5.47 9.72
N ILE A 34 7.96 4.80 10.68
CA ILE A 34 7.30 4.02 11.74
C ILE A 34 7.29 4.76 13.08
N THR A 35 7.95 5.91 13.15
CA THR A 35 8.05 6.75 14.35
C THR A 35 7.12 7.96 14.29
N HIS A 36 6.47 8.18 13.15
CA HIS A 36 5.54 9.29 12.93
C HIS A 36 4.35 8.75 12.12
N PRO A 37 3.11 8.97 12.57
CA PRO A 37 1.93 8.65 11.77
C PRO A 37 1.84 9.56 10.54
N SER A 38 1.07 9.14 9.54
CA SER A 38 0.80 9.97 8.37
C SER A 38 -0.36 10.91 8.67
N LEU A 39 -0.07 12.20 8.81
CA LEU A 39 -1.13 13.20 9.02
C LEU A 39 -2.09 13.25 7.83
N GLY A 40 -1.58 13.17 6.60
CA GLY A 40 -2.41 13.27 5.39
C GLY A 40 -3.46 12.15 5.30
N ILE A 41 -3.08 10.90 5.53
CA ILE A 41 -4.05 9.78 5.44
C ILE A 41 -5.06 9.81 6.59
N GLU A 42 -4.68 10.32 7.76
CA GLU A 42 -5.59 10.48 8.90
C GLU A 42 -6.55 11.66 8.72
N LEU A 43 -6.13 12.74 8.05
CA LEU A 43 -7.04 13.79 7.64
C LEU A 43 -8.08 13.25 6.64
N VAL A 44 -7.65 12.48 5.64
CA VAL A 44 -8.57 11.82 4.70
C VAL A 44 -9.53 10.88 5.44
N ASN A 45 -9.03 10.09 6.39
CA ASN A 45 -9.86 9.25 7.25
C ASN A 45 -10.95 10.09 7.96
N GLN A 46 -10.55 11.21 8.57
CA GLN A 46 -11.48 12.12 9.25
C GLN A 46 -12.51 12.74 8.31
N TYR A 47 -12.12 13.20 7.12
CA TYR A 47 -13.05 13.78 6.13
C TYR A 47 -14.09 12.77 5.64
N ILE A 48 -13.71 11.50 5.51
CA ILE A 48 -14.63 10.41 5.16
C ILE A 48 -15.58 10.12 6.33
N GLN A 49 -15.08 10.04 7.56
CA GLN A 49 -15.93 9.79 8.74
C GLN A 49 -16.97 10.88 8.97
N GLN A 50 -16.66 12.14 8.61
CA GLN A 50 -17.62 13.25 8.65
C GLN A 50 -18.82 13.09 7.69
N GLN A 51 -18.78 12.11 6.79
CA GLN A 51 -19.88 11.79 5.88
C GLN A 51 -20.81 10.68 6.39
N ASP A 52 -20.67 10.31 7.67
CA ASP A 52 -21.36 9.20 8.34
C ASP A 52 -20.94 7.81 7.79
N LEU A 53 -19.69 7.69 7.32
CA LEU A 53 -19.11 6.44 6.86
C LEU A 53 -18.09 5.90 7.86
N SER A 54 -18.09 4.58 8.06
CA SER A 54 -17.05 3.90 8.82
C SER A 54 -15.76 3.80 7.99
N CYS A 55 -14.69 4.40 8.49
CA CYS A 55 -13.38 4.44 7.84
C CYS A 55 -12.27 4.16 8.86
N GLU A 56 -11.29 3.35 8.47
CA GLU A 56 -10.08 3.13 9.27
C GLU A 56 -8.82 3.03 8.40
N VAL A 57 -7.68 3.33 9.01
CA VAL A 57 -6.36 3.22 8.39
C VAL A 57 -5.63 1.95 8.83
N VAL A 58 -5.28 1.10 7.88
CA VAL A 58 -4.37 -0.04 8.07
C VAL A 58 -2.93 0.40 7.86
N TYR A 59 -2.17 0.46 8.94
CA TYR A 59 -0.75 0.79 8.96
C TYR A 59 0.13 -0.39 8.50
N ALA A 60 0.01 -0.76 7.23
CA ALA A 60 0.77 -1.85 6.61
C ALA A 60 2.29 -1.60 6.65
N ASN A 61 2.74 -0.35 6.71
CA ASN A 61 4.13 0.01 6.98
C ASN A 61 4.68 -0.58 8.28
N MET A 62 3.91 -0.53 9.37
CA MET A 62 4.32 -1.06 10.67
C MET A 62 4.29 -2.59 10.67
N LEU A 63 3.27 -3.18 10.06
CA LEU A 63 3.15 -4.64 9.90
C LEU A 63 4.33 -5.21 9.11
N TRP A 64 4.72 -4.53 8.02
CA TRP A 64 5.88 -4.90 7.23
C TRP A 64 7.19 -4.72 8.00
N ALA A 65 7.37 -3.60 8.69
CA ALA A 65 8.56 -3.36 9.52
C ALA A 65 8.73 -4.43 10.61
N ASN A 66 7.62 -4.90 11.19
CA ASN A 66 7.62 -6.03 12.12
C ASN A 66 8.02 -7.34 11.42
N ARG A 67 7.51 -7.60 10.20
CA ARG A 67 7.84 -8.80 9.41
C ARG A 67 9.31 -8.88 9.02
N ILE A 68 9.89 -7.79 8.52
CA ILE A 68 11.28 -7.82 8.01
C ILE A 68 12.32 -7.42 9.07
N GLY A 69 11.86 -6.91 10.21
CA GLY A 69 12.69 -6.38 11.28
C GLY A 69 13.07 -4.91 11.06
N LEU A 70 13.05 -4.14 12.15
CA LEU A 70 13.22 -2.68 12.14
C LEU A 70 14.51 -2.20 11.47
N ARG A 71 15.62 -2.92 11.68
CA ARG A 71 16.93 -2.57 11.08
C ARG A 71 16.91 -2.69 9.56
N HIS A 72 16.26 -3.72 9.01
CA HIS A 72 16.15 -3.88 7.57
C HIS A 72 15.21 -2.84 6.98
N ASN A 73 14.06 -2.62 7.63
CA ASN A 73 13.10 -1.58 7.25
C ASN A 73 13.75 -0.19 7.20
N GLN A 74 14.46 0.20 8.26
CA GLN A 74 15.14 1.49 8.33
C GLN A 74 16.20 1.65 7.24
N LYS A 75 17.00 0.61 6.96
CA LYS A 75 17.99 0.66 5.88
C LYS A 75 17.37 0.82 4.49
N LEU A 76 16.21 0.20 4.24
CA LEU A 76 15.50 0.31 2.96
C LEU A 76 14.84 1.68 2.80
N ILE A 77 14.18 2.22 3.83
CA ILE A 77 13.57 3.56 3.80
C ILE A 77 14.61 4.67 3.56
N HIS A 78 15.79 4.54 4.16
CA HIS A 78 16.88 5.53 4.02
C HIS A 78 17.83 5.22 2.87
N ALA A 79 17.53 4.21 2.03
CA ALA A 79 18.29 4.01 0.81
C ALA A 79 18.13 5.26 -0.09
N PRO A 80 19.15 5.64 -0.87
CA PRO A 80 19.02 6.77 -1.79
C PRO A 80 17.79 6.59 -2.70
N GLN A 81 16.87 7.54 -2.68
CA GLN A 81 15.59 7.46 -3.42
C GLN A 81 15.82 7.26 -4.92
N ALA A 82 16.87 7.85 -5.48
CA ALA A 82 17.28 7.63 -6.88
C ALA A 82 17.49 6.15 -7.26
N ARG A 83 17.65 5.25 -6.27
CA ARG A 83 17.82 3.81 -6.50
C ARG A 83 16.54 3.02 -6.35
N GLN A 84 15.49 3.61 -5.77
CA GLN A 84 14.20 2.97 -5.54
C GLN A 84 14.29 1.55 -4.91
N THR A 85 15.31 1.28 -4.08
CA THR A 85 15.63 -0.09 -3.62
C THR A 85 14.48 -0.75 -2.87
N ALA A 86 13.67 0.04 -2.14
CA ALA A 86 12.50 -0.47 -1.43
C ALA A 86 11.39 -0.93 -2.40
N GLU A 87 11.20 -0.25 -3.53
CA GLU A 87 10.23 -0.62 -4.57
C GLU A 87 10.52 -2.01 -5.15
N TRP A 88 11.80 -2.34 -5.30
CA TRP A 88 12.23 -3.65 -5.81
C TRP A 88 11.78 -4.81 -4.94
N THR A 89 11.46 -4.59 -3.67
CA THR A 89 11.02 -5.66 -2.79
C THR A 89 9.56 -6.06 -3.04
N PHE A 90 8.71 -5.14 -3.50
CA PHE A 90 7.31 -5.41 -3.85
C PHE A 90 7.06 -5.57 -5.34
N ALA A 91 8.02 -5.22 -6.20
CA ALA A 91 7.83 -5.23 -7.66
C ALA A 91 7.29 -6.56 -8.21
N GLY A 92 7.67 -7.70 -7.62
CA GLY A 92 7.22 -9.03 -8.05
C GLY A 92 5.87 -9.42 -7.47
N ALA A 93 5.44 -8.80 -6.37
CA ALA A 93 4.07 -8.89 -5.88
C ALA A 93 3.13 -8.00 -6.69
N ALA A 94 3.59 -6.81 -7.11
CA ALA A 94 2.85 -5.87 -7.95
C ALA A 94 2.72 -6.38 -9.40
N PHE A 95 3.80 -6.95 -9.94
CA PHE A 95 3.91 -7.41 -11.33
C PHE A 95 4.53 -8.82 -11.41
N PRO A 96 3.84 -9.87 -10.92
CA PRO A 96 4.31 -11.25 -10.99
C PRO A 96 4.70 -11.71 -12.39
N GLU A 97 4.04 -11.21 -13.43
CA GLU A 97 4.39 -11.46 -14.84
C GLU A 97 5.82 -11.04 -15.23
N HIS A 98 6.44 -10.15 -14.46
CA HIS A 98 7.79 -9.65 -14.68
C HIS A 98 8.75 -9.99 -13.53
N ALA A 99 8.38 -10.88 -12.62
CA ALA A 99 9.14 -11.12 -11.39
C ALA A 99 10.61 -11.52 -11.63
N GLN A 100 10.86 -12.32 -12.68
CA GLN A 100 12.19 -12.80 -13.06
C GLN A 100 13.04 -11.69 -13.68
N SER A 101 12.52 -10.97 -14.69
CA SER A 101 13.26 -9.89 -15.34
C SER A 101 13.56 -8.73 -14.38
N GLN A 102 12.65 -8.46 -13.43
CA GLN A 102 12.89 -7.50 -12.34
C GLN A 102 14.01 -7.93 -11.40
N LEU A 103 14.09 -9.23 -11.06
CA LEU A 103 15.14 -9.76 -10.21
C LEU A 103 16.51 -9.59 -10.89
N GLU A 104 16.60 -9.93 -12.17
CA GLU A 104 17.81 -9.75 -12.97
C GLU A 104 18.21 -8.28 -13.11
N ALA A 105 17.24 -7.38 -13.29
CA ALA A 105 17.49 -5.94 -13.35
C ALA A 105 18.00 -5.40 -12.01
N MET A 106 17.43 -5.87 -10.89
CA MET A 106 17.90 -5.54 -9.54
C MET A 106 19.33 -6.02 -9.31
N GLU A 107 19.69 -7.20 -9.79
CA GLU A 107 21.04 -7.76 -9.64
C GLU A 107 22.11 -6.96 -10.40
N LYS A 108 21.73 -6.43 -11.56
CA LYS A 108 22.61 -5.67 -12.45
C LYS A 108 22.60 -4.17 -12.18
N ALA A 109 21.78 -3.70 -11.23
CA ALA A 109 21.57 -2.28 -11.01
C ALA A 109 22.85 -1.59 -10.50
N PRO A 110 23.43 -0.64 -11.26
CA PRO A 110 24.69 -0.03 -10.89
C PRO A 110 24.53 0.84 -9.64
N GLY A 111 25.56 0.89 -8.78
CA GLY A 111 25.63 1.86 -7.69
C GLY A 111 24.65 1.65 -6.53
N VAL A 112 24.07 0.45 -6.41
CA VAL A 112 23.44 -0.01 -5.15
C VAL A 112 24.51 -0.66 -4.29
N ARG A 113 24.52 -0.33 -2.99
CA ARG A 113 25.49 -0.91 -2.05
C ARG A 113 25.18 -2.41 -1.87
N PRO A 114 26.18 -3.31 -1.89
CA PRO A 114 25.95 -4.76 -1.74
C PRO A 114 25.10 -5.13 -0.52
N ALA A 115 25.30 -4.44 0.61
CA ALA A 115 24.52 -4.67 1.82
C ALA A 115 23.03 -4.30 1.68
N LEU A 116 22.67 -3.32 0.85
CA LEU A 116 21.27 -2.99 0.57
C LEU A 116 20.65 -4.01 -0.39
N GLN A 117 21.41 -4.42 -1.39
CA GLN A 117 21.00 -5.46 -2.34
C GLN A 117 20.73 -6.78 -1.62
N GLU A 118 21.62 -7.22 -0.72
CA GLU A 118 21.42 -8.43 0.10
C GLU A 118 20.13 -8.35 0.93
N ILE A 119 19.85 -7.20 1.53
CA ILE A 119 18.61 -6.98 2.28
C ILE A 119 17.40 -7.09 1.35
N ALA A 120 17.43 -6.43 0.19
CA ALA A 120 16.35 -6.49 -0.79
C ALA A 120 16.09 -7.93 -1.27
N HIS A 121 17.13 -8.69 -1.60
CA HIS A 121 17.01 -10.12 -1.94
C HIS A 121 16.38 -10.96 -0.82
N ARG A 122 16.73 -10.66 0.44
CA ARG A 122 16.20 -11.40 1.59
C ARG A 122 14.72 -11.12 1.83
N VAL A 123 14.27 -9.88 1.67
CA VAL A 123 12.90 -9.49 2.03
C VAL A 123 11.92 -9.63 0.86
N ARG A 124 12.38 -9.50 -0.38
CA ARG A 124 11.52 -9.58 -1.58
C ARG A 124 10.64 -10.84 -1.63
N PRO A 125 11.13 -12.06 -1.33
CA PRO A 125 10.30 -13.27 -1.34
C PRO A 125 9.16 -13.25 -0.31
N LEU A 126 9.23 -12.39 0.71
CA LEU A 126 8.20 -12.28 1.75
C LEU A 126 7.01 -11.41 1.32
N ALA A 127 7.20 -10.54 0.32
CA ALA A 127 6.20 -9.55 -0.08
C ALA A 127 4.88 -10.16 -0.57
N PRO A 128 4.85 -11.21 -1.44
CA PRO A 128 3.59 -11.77 -1.92
C PRO A 128 2.69 -12.32 -0.80
N ARG A 129 3.28 -13.07 0.14
CA ARG A 129 2.55 -13.61 1.29
C ARG A 129 2.08 -12.50 2.22
N PHE A 130 2.92 -11.50 2.47
CA PHE A 130 2.53 -10.33 3.27
C PHE A 130 1.33 -9.59 2.66
N VAL A 131 1.35 -9.33 1.35
CA VAL A 131 0.24 -8.67 0.64
C VAL A 131 -1.04 -9.51 0.76
N GLN A 132 -0.95 -10.82 0.57
CA GLN A 132 -2.09 -11.72 0.73
C GLN A 132 -2.69 -11.62 2.14
N GLU A 133 -1.87 -11.67 3.19
CA GLU A 133 -2.31 -11.61 4.58
C GLU A 133 -2.95 -10.26 4.93
N VAL A 134 -2.37 -9.13 4.46
CA VAL A 134 -2.96 -7.79 4.64
C VAL A 134 -4.31 -7.69 3.94
N VAL A 135 -4.39 -8.13 2.68
CA VAL A 135 -5.62 -8.03 1.88
C VAL A 135 -6.71 -8.92 2.46
N GLN A 136 -6.37 -10.13 2.91
CA GLN A 136 -7.33 -11.01 3.60
C GLN A 136 -7.89 -10.35 4.86
N ALA A 137 -7.04 -9.72 5.67
CA ALA A 137 -7.49 -9.02 6.88
C ALA A 137 -8.37 -7.81 6.56
N ILE A 138 -8.08 -7.07 5.48
CA ILE A 138 -8.91 -5.95 5.00
C ILE A 138 -10.27 -6.48 4.53
N LEU A 139 -10.28 -7.46 3.63
CA LEU A 139 -11.51 -7.96 3.00
C LEU A 139 -12.42 -8.73 3.97
N ALA A 140 -11.87 -9.29 5.06
CA ALA A 140 -12.66 -9.87 6.15
C ALA A 140 -13.60 -8.86 6.81
N ARG A 141 -13.34 -7.56 6.65
CA ARG A 141 -14.16 -6.45 7.15
C ARG A 141 -15.18 -5.95 6.12
N ASN A 142 -15.27 -6.61 4.96
CA ASN A 142 -16.22 -6.33 3.88
C ASN A 142 -16.33 -4.83 3.46
N PRO A 143 -15.21 -4.11 3.23
CA PRO A 143 -15.26 -2.75 2.73
C PRO A 143 -15.84 -2.67 1.32
N THR A 144 -16.52 -1.57 1.00
CA THR A 144 -16.92 -1.25 -0.39
C THR A 144 -15.83 -0.46 -1.11
N VAL A 145 -14.99 0.27 -0.36
CA VAL A 145 -13.86 1.04 -0.90
C VAL A 145 -12.56 0.68 -0.18
N VAL A 146 -11.48 0.47 -0.94
CA VAL A 146 -10.12 0.34 -0.41
C VAL A 146 -9.21 1.38 -1.06
N GLY A 147 -8.61 2.24 -0.24
CA GLY A 147 -7.70 3.29 -0.68
C GLY A 147 -6.25 3.05 -0.23
N CYS A 148 -5.27 3.31 -1.08
CA CYS A 148 -3.86 3.38 -0.68
C CYS A 148 -3.33 4.81 -0.82
N SER A 149 -2.58 5.29 0.17
CA SER A 149 -1.69 6.42 -0.05
C SER A 149 -0.41 5.96 -0.77
N SER A 150 0.25 6.83 -1.52
CA SER A 150 1.53 6.56 -2.14
C SER A 150 2.38 7.83 -2.17
N THR A 151 3.44 7.83 -1.36
CA THR A 151 4.45 8.89 -1.32
C THR A 151 5.84 8.26 -1.37
N PHE A 152 6.72 8.76 -2.23
CA PHE A 152 8.08 8.23 -2.43
C PHE A 152 8.08 6.74 -2.82
N GLN A 153 8.53 5.85 -1.93
CA GLN A 153 8.80 4.44 -2.21
C GLN A 153 7.66 3.49 -1.80
N GLN A 154 6.42 3.93 -1.97
CA GLN A 154 5.22 3.18 -1.59
C GLN A 154 4.46 2.59 -2.78
N SER A 155 4.80 2.95 -4.02
CA SER A 155 3.99 2.64 -5.20
C SER A 155 3.86 1.14 -5.44
N GLY A 156 4.97 0.40 -5.45
CA GLY A 156 4.97 -1.04 -5.67
C GLY A 156 4.17 -1.79 -4.60
N ALA A 157 4.24 -1.36 -3.35
CA ALA A 157 3.45 -1.97 -2.28
C ALA A 157 1.95 -1.64 -2.41
N ALA A 158 1.61 -0.38 -2.71
CA ALA A 158 0.24 0.05 -2.96
C ALA A 158 -0.38 -0.72 -4.14
N LEU A 159 0.32 -0.78 -5.27
CA LEU A 159 -0.13 -1.49 -6.48
C LEU A 159 -0.34 -2.99 -6.21
N ALA A 160 0.58 -3.63 -5.48
CA ALA A 160 0.43 -5.04 -5.11
C ALA A 160 -0.83 -5.28 -4.26
N ILE A 161 -1.11 -4.39 -3.30
CA ILE A 161 -2.28 -4.46 -2.43
C ILE A 161 -3.57 -4.25 -3.23
N LEU A 162 -3.69 -3.17 -3.99
CA LEU A 162 -4.88 -2.86 -4.78
C LEU A 162 -5.16 -3.92 -5.85
N ARG A 163 -4.13 -4.42 -6.55
CA ARG A 163 -4.25 -5.52 -7.50
C ARG A 163 -4.81 -6.78 -6.85
N MET A 164 -4.33 -7.12 -5.65
CA MET A 164 -4.81 -8.29 -4.92
C MET A 164 -6.25 -8.10 -4.41
N VAL A 165 -6.60 -6.90 -3.93
CA VAL A 165 -7.99 -6.55 -3.56
C VAL A 165 -8.90 -6.79 -4.75
N LYS A 166 -8.60 -6.17 -5.90
CA LYS A 166 -9.44 -6.27 -7.09
C LYS A 166 -9.51 -7.71 -7.64
N LYS A 167 -8.42 -8.47 -7.53
CA LYS A 167 -8.40 -9.89 -7.91
C LYS A 167 -9.34 -10.75 -7.05
N GLN A 168 -9.46 -10.47 -5.75
CA GLN A 168 -10.28 -11.25 -4.82
C GLN A 168 -11.73 -10.78 -4.76
N ARG A 169 -11.97 -9.47 -4.89
CA ARG A 169 -13.28 -8.82 -4.81
C ARG A 169 -13.35 -7.72 -5.88
N PRO A 170 -13.68 -8.06 -7.14
CA PRO A 170 -13.70 -7.11 -8.26
C PRO A 170 -14.62 -5.91 -8.06
N GLU A 171 -15.66 -6.07 -7.25
CA GLU A 171 -16.67 -5.05 -6.95
C GLU A 171 -16.20 -3.99 -5.94
N VAL A 172 -15.11 -4.25 -5.20
CA VAL A 172 -14.54 -3.26 -4.27
C VAL A 172 -13.92 -2.14 -5.10
N VAL A 173 -14.35 -0.91 -4.85
CA VAL A 173 -13.77 0.27 -5.50
C VAL A 173 -12.40 0.55 -4.90
N THR A 174 -11.42 0.83 -5.75
CA THR A 174 -10.01 1.01 -5.41
C THR A 174 -9.57 2.43 -5.72
N LEU A 175 -8.89 3.04 -4.75
CA LEU A 175 -8.40 4.41 -4.84
C LEU A 175 -6.90 4.44 -4.57
N LEU A 176 -6.16 5.26 -5.31
CA LEU A 176 -4.79 5.63 -5.03
C LEU A 176 -4.71 7.14 -4.78
N GLY A 177 -3.87 7.60 -3.86
CA GLY A 177 -3.65 9.03 -3.63
C GLY A 177 -2.27 9.32 -3.06
N GLY A 178 -1.98 10.59 -2.75
CA GLY A 178 -0.68 11.04 -2.25
C GLY A 178 0.24 11.56 -3.35
N ALA A 179 1.48 11.94 -3.00
CA ALA A 179 2.37 12.69 -3.89
C ALA A 179 2.71 11.95 -5.20
N ASN A 180 2.67 10.62 -5.21
CA ASN A 180 2.92 9.83 -6.42
C ASN A 180 1.72 9.82 -7.39
N CYS A 181 0.63 10.51 -7.07
CA CYS A 181 -0.59 10.63 -7.90
C CYS A 181 -0.84 12.05 -8.39
N GLU A 182 0.08 12.99 -8.17
CA GLU A 182 -0.10 14.38 -8.56
C GLU A 182 0.00 14.56 -10.09
N GLY A 183 -0.98 15.25 -10.67
CA GLY A 183 -1.06 15.57 -12.09
C GLY A 183 -1.06 14.32 -12.97
N ASP A 184 -0.26 14.37 -14.04
CA ASP A 184 -0.17 13.31 -15.05
C ASP A 184 0.21 11.94 -14.46
N MET A 185 0.88 11.91 -13.29
CA MET A 185 1.22 10.66 -12.63
C MET A 185 -0.01 9.91 -12.15
N GLY A 186 -0.99 10.61 -11.56
CA GLY A 186 -2.24 10.00 -11.10
C GLY A 186 -3.05 9.45 -12.27
N GLN A 187 -3.17 10.23 -13.34
CA GLN A 187 -3.85 9.79 -14.56
C GLN A 187 -3.17 8.55 -15.16
N ALA A 188 -1.85 8.56 -15.26
CA ALA A 188 -1.10 7.41 -15.77
C ALA A 188 -1.30 6.14 -14.93
N MET A 189 -1.48 6.26 -13.60
CA MET A 189 -1.79 5.11 -12.74
C MET A 189 -3.13 4.48 -13.11
N VAL A 190 -4.19 5.30 -13.30
CA VAL A 190 -5.52 4.81 -13.69
C VAL A 190 -5.49 4.20 -15.09
N ASP A 191 -4.83 4.86 -16.05
CA ASP A 191 -4.80 4.43 -17.46
C ASP A 191 -4.06 3.10 -17.65
N ASN A 192 -2.99 2.87 -16.88
CA ASN A 192 -2.12 1.71 -17.07
C ASN A 192 -2.45 0.54 -16.12
N PHE A 193 -3.18 0.79 -15.03
CA PHE A 193 -3.51 -0.23 -14.05
C PHE A 193 -5.02 -0.35 -13.86
N SER A 194 -5.63 -1.29 -14.58
CA SER A 194 -7.08 -1.56 -14.55
C SER A 194 -7.65 -1.98 -13.18
N PHE A 195 -6.80 -2.19 -12.19
CA PHE A 195 -7.17 -2.47 -10.81
C PHE A 195 -7.13 -1.23 -9.92
N ILE A 196 -6.99 -0.03 -10.50
CA ILE A 196 -7.13 1.26 -9.84
C ILE A 196 -8.30 1.96 -10.51
N ASP A 197 -9.40 2.16 -9.78
CA ASP A 197 -10.57 2.83 -10.35
C ASP A 197 -10.41 4.35 -10.32
N TYR A 198 -9.74 4.87 -9.28
CA TYR A 198 -9.51 6.30 -9.10
C TYR A 198 -8.10 6.60 -8.61
N ALA A 199 -7.55 7.72 -9.08
CA ALA A 199 -6.38 8.36 -8.47
C ALA A 199 -6.78 9.78 -8.02
N PHE A 200 -6.51 10.11 -6.77
CA PHE A 200 -6.72 11.45 -6.25
C PHE A 200 -5.44 12.28 -6.45
N SER A 201 -5.55 13.36 -7.23
CA SER A 201 -4.45 14.28 -7.53
C SER A 201 -4.61 15.59 -6.75
N GLY A 202 -3.58 16.00 -6.03
CA GLY A 202 -3.60 17.21 -5.21
C GLY A 202 -4.20 16.99 -3.82
N ASP A 203 -4.69 18.07 -3.21
CA ASP A 203 -5.21 18.07 -1.84
C ASP A 203 -6.58 17.41 -1.77
N ALA A 204 -6.69 16.38 -0.94
CA ALA A 204 -7.90 15.58 -0.78
C ALA A 204 -8.98 16.27 0.07
N ASP A 205 -8.64 17.33 0.78
CA ASP A 205 -9.40 18.06 1.81
C ASP A 205 -10.94 17.89 1.78
N GLU A 206 -11.68 18.93 1.36
CA GLU A 206 -13.14 18.95 1.44
C GLU A 206 -13.80 18.08 0.34
N ALA A 207 -13.04 17.69 -0.68
CA ALA A 207 -13.56 16.98 -1.85
C ALA A 207 -13.65 15.46 -1.64
N ILE A 208 -12.73 14.86 -0.88
CA ILE A 208 -12.65 13.39 -0.76
C ILE A 208 -13.86 12.80 -0.05
N GLY A 209 -14.34 13.44 1.02
CA GLY A 209 -15.48 12.95 1.78
C GLY A 209 -16.73 12.78 0.91
N PRO A 210 -17.27 13.87 0.33
CA PRO A 210 -18.45 13.80 -0.54
C PRO A 210 -18.28 12.84 -1.71
N PHE A 211 -17.08 12.81 -2.32
CA PHE A 211 -16.77 11.88 -3.40
C PHE A 211 -16.90 10.41 -2.95
N ILE A 212 -16.28 10.05 -1.82
CA ILE A 212 -16.34 8.69 -1.28
C ILE A 212 -17.75 8.29 -0.86
N LYS A 213 -18.55 9.23 -0.32
CA LYS A 213 -19.97 8.99 -0.03
C LYS A 213 -20.75 8.60 -1.27
N ARG A 214 -20.55 9.33 -2.37
CA ARG A 214 -21.20 9.04 -3.65
C ARG A 214 -20.74 7.68 -4.19
N VAL A 215 -19.43 7.40 -4.17
CA VAL A 215 -18.88 6.10 -4.58
C VAL A 215 -19.43 4.94 -3.75
N HIS A 216 -19.56 5.11 -2.43
CA HIS A 216 -20.13 4.08 -1.56
C HIS A 216 -21.60 3.78 -1.89
N GLN A 217 -22.38 4.80 -2.25
CA GLN A 217 -23.81 4.68 -2.55
C GLN A 217 -24.08 4.14 -3.97
N GLU A 218 -23.27 4.56 -4.95
CA GLU A 218 -23.53 4.36 -6.37
C GLU A 218 -22.55 3.39 -7.05
N GLY A 219 -21.43 3.07 -6.40
CA GLY A 219 -20.31 2.33 -7.00
C GLY A 219 -19.39 3.25 -7.81
N LEU A 220 -19.05 2.83 -9.04
CA LEU A 220 -18.20 3.62 -9.93
C LEU A 220 -18.98 4.80 -10.53
N VAL A 221 -18.50 6.01 -10.25
CA VAL A 221 -18.99 7.28 -10.78
C VAL A 221 -17.90 7.97 -11.61
N TYR A 222 -18.23 8.42 -12.83
CA TYR A 222 -17.28 9.08 -13.73
C TYR A 222 -17.64 10.53 -14.06
N ASP A 223 -18.86 10.94 -13.72
CA ASP A 223 -19.32 12.31 -13.93
C ASP A 223 -18.96 13.20 -12.74
N HIS A 224 -18.53 14.44 -13.03
CA HIS A 224 -18.16 15.43 -12.02
C HIS A 224 -17.13 14.87 -11.02
N LEU A 225 -16.01 14.38 -11.55
CA LEU A 225 -14.83 14.06 -10.72
C LEU A 225 -14.26 15.36 -10.13
N PRO A 226 -13.82 15.33 -8.86
CA PRO A 226 -13.19 16.47 -8.21
C PRO A 226 -11.82 16.80 -8.83
#